data_AF-A0A9X8H597-F1
#
_entry.id   AF-A0A9X8H597-F1
#
_cell.length_a   1.000
_cell.length_b   1.000
_cell.length_c   1.000
_cell.angle_alpha   90.00
_cell.angle_beta   90.00
_cell.angle_gamma   90.00
#
_symmetry.space_group_name_H-M   'P 1'
#
loop_
_entity.id
_entity.type
_entity.pdbx_description
1 polymer ?
#
loop_
_entity_poly.entity_id
_entity_poly.type
_entity_poly.pdbx_seq_one_letter_code
_entity_poly.pdbx_strand_id
1 'polypeptide(L)'
;MGRTPDAVIAHLKWIADVLESTCGAYIEGAGEVAGRAWTGCSVCETPQVYNRTYFPHCLPQPVPAQADPETPRDLATWDLTHLGYDDIPERMYLLQTSLKYNFKDKRLLLEAITHPSVAQWLIHADKTTTNVVWKGDYERLEYLGDALIEYLVVTYAYIAHPTWQPGALTDWKGATVSNDALGKAALICFHIDQIMLTGSMRLDPLLVDKLADLKRLHAEGSS
;
A
#
# COMPACT_ATOMS: atom_id res chain seq x y z
N MET A 1 39.92 23.88 -21.92
CA MET A 1 39.96 22.68 -21.07
C MET A 1 40.02 23.14 -19.62
N GLY A 2 39.00 22.84 -18.81
CA GLY A 2 39.00 23.16 -17.39
C GLY A 2 39.86 22.16 -16.62
N ARG A 3 40.59 22.61 -15.59
CA ARG A 3 41.24 21.70 -14.64
C ARG A 3 40.17 20.94 -13.86
N THR A 4 40.42 19.66 -13.62
CA THR A 4 39.68 18.90 -12.61
C THR A 4 39.85 19.63 -11.26
N PRO A 5 38.77 19.89 -10.51
CA PRO A 5 38.85 20.51 -9.19
C PRO A 5 39.75 19.70 -8.23
N ASP A 6 40.27 20.37 -7.21
CA ASP A 6 41.06 19.71 -6.16
C ASP A 6 40.24 18.63 -5.44
N ALA A 7 40.91 17.57 -4.98
CA ALA A 7 40.27 16.48 -4.26
C ALA A 7 39.71 16.96 -2.92
N VAL A 8 38.48 16.56 -2.61
CA VAL A 8 37.81 16.80 -1.32
C VAL A 8 37.62 15.50 -0.56
N ILE A 9 37.58 15.56 0.77
CA ILE A 9 37.24 14.42 1.62
C ILE A 9 35.71 14.26 1.59
N ALA A 10 35.22 13.19 0.97
CA ALA A 10 33.79 12.92 0.88
C ALA A 10 33.27 12.25 2.17
N HIS A 11 32.16 12.76 2.71
CA HIS A 11 31.41 12.08 3.76
C HIS A 11 30.63 10.90 3.18
N LEU A 12 30.37 9.87 4.01
CA LEU A 12 29.59 8.70 3.60
C LEU A 12 28.21 9.08 3.04
N LYS A 13 27.60 10.14 3.56
CA LYS A 13 26.35 10.70 3.05
C LYS A 13 26.44 11.09 1.58
N TRP A 14 27.51 11.74 1.14
CA TRP A 14 27.67 12.16 -0.24
C TRP A 14 27.83 10.97 -1.18
N ILE A 15 28.52 9.92 -0.70
CA ILE A 15 28.68 8.67 -1.47
C ILE A 15 27.32 7.99 -1.65
N ALA A 16 26.50 7.96 -0.60
CA ALA A 16 25.13 7.46 -0.68
C ALA A 16 24.27 8.31 -1.64
N ASP A 17 24.38 9.63 -1.60
CA ASP A 17 23.62 10.53 -2.47
C ASP A 17 23.97 10.33 -3.96
N VAL A 18 25.26 10.05 -4.24
CA VAL A 18 25.69 9.69 -5.60
C VAL A 18 25.09 8.35 -6.04
N LEU A 19 25.00 7.37 -5.13
CA LEU A 19 24.34 6.09 -5.42
C LEU A 19 22.84 6.29 -5.71
N GLU A 20 22.13 7.05 -4.87
CA GLU A 20 20.71 7.37 -5.02
C GLU A 20 20.42 8.13 -6.33
N SER A 21 21.21 9.16 -6.63
CA SER A 21 21.08 9.94 -7.87
C SER A 21 21.42 9.12 -9.12
N THR A 22 22.35 8.16 -9.02
CA THR A 22 22.61 7.21 -10.10
C THR A 22 21.38 6.34 -10.36
N CYS A 23 20.73 5.80 -9.32
CA CYS A 23 19.46 5.09 -9.45
C CYS A 23 18.41 5.92 -10.19
N GLY A 24 18.25 7.18 -9.76
CA GLY A 24 17.34 8.14 -10.36
C GLY A 24 17.58 8.32 -11.86
N ALA A 25 18.84 8.45 -12.28
CA ALA A 25 19.20 8.59 -13.69
C ALA A 25 18.82 7.36 -14.54
N TYR A 26 18.92 6.14 -13.99
CA TYR A 26 18.45 4.92 -14.68
C TYR A 26 16.94 4.92 -14.85
N ILE A 27 16.20 5.30 -13.81
CA ILE A 27 14.74 5.39 -13.85
C ILE A 27 14.30 6.49 -14.83
N GLU A 28 14.98 7.63 -14.85
CA GLU A 28 14.69 8.73 -15.78
C GLU A 28 14.94 8.33 -17.24
N GLY A 29 16.06 7.65 -17.52
CA GLY A 29 16.45 7.30 -18.89
C GLY A 29 15.68 6.13 -19.50
N ALA A 30 15.25 5.15 -18.70
CA ALA A 30 14.67 3.90 -19.20
C ALA A 30 13.56 3.30 -18.31
N GLY A 31 13.01 4.10 -17.39
CA GLY A 31 11.88 3.73 -16.54
C GLY A 31 12.23 2.69 -15.48
N GLU A 32 11.18 2.15 -14.84
CA GLU A 32 11.31 1.17 -13.75
C GLU A 32 12.11 -0.09 -14.13
N VAL A 33 12.06 -0.51 -15.40
CA VAL A 33 12.78 -1.69 -15.89
C VAL A 33 14.29 -1.52 -15.71
N ALA A 34 14.81 -0.33 -16.03
CA ALA A 34 16.23 -0.02 -15.86
C ALA A 34 16.60 0.20 -14.39
N GLY A 35 15.73 0.79 -13.57
CA GLY A 35 15.92 0.85 -12.12
C GLY A 35 16.09 -0.54 -11.50
N ARG A 36 15.25 -1.51 -11.90
CA ARG A 36 15.35 -2.92 -11.45
C ARG A 36 16.61 -3.62 -11.95
N ALA A 37 17.06 -3.30 -13.17
CA ALA A 37 18.31 -3.84 -13.71
C ALA A 37 19.54 -3.27 -12.99
N TRP A 38 19.51 -1.96 -12.65
CA TRP A 38 20.59 -1.25 -11.97
C TRP A 38 20.77 -1.68 -10.51
N THR A 39 19.67 -1.87 -9.76
CA THR A 39 19.75 -2.37 -8.38
C THR A 39 20.39 -3.75 -8.29
N GLY A 40 20.56 -4.45 -9.41
CA GLY A 40 21.52 -5.54 -9.51
C GLY A 40 21.30 -6.59 -8.43
N CYS A 41 20.23 -7.37 -8.56
CA CYS A 41 20.07 -8.66 -7.89
C CYS A 41 21.27 -9.63 -8.14
N SER A 42 22.30 -9.22 -8.87
CA SER A 42 23.60 -9.89 -8.91
C SER A 42 24.33 -9.88 -7.55
N VAL A 43 24.07 -8.92 -6.65
CA VAL A 43 24.67 -8.89 -5.29
C VAL A 43 23.77 -9.59 -4.24
N CYS A 44 22.45 -9.63 -4.48
CA CYS A 44 21.46 -10.28 -3.62
C CYS A 44 20.55 -11.19 -4.45
N GLU A 45 20.92 -12.47 -4.56
CA GLU A 45 20.15 -13.60 -5.15
C GLU A 45 19.59 -13.45 -6.57
N THR A 46 19.49 -14.58 -7.31
CA THR A 46 19.04 -14.66 -8.71
C THR A 46 17.98 -13.60 -9.12
N PRO A 47 18.22 -12.76 -10.16
CA PRO A 47 17.38 -11.62 -10.57
C PRO A 47 15.89 -11.88 -10.87
N GLN A 48 15.46 -13.13 -10.77
CA GLN A 48 14.15 -13.60 -11.16
C GLN A 48 13.11 -13.48 -10.03
N VAL A 49 13.53 -13.27 -8.78
CA VAL A 49 12.62 -13.28 -7.62
C VAL A 49 11.69 -12.05 -7.64
N TYR A 50 12.21 -10.86 -7.93
CA TYR A 50 11.42 -9.61 -7.96
C TYR A 50 10.59 -9.41 -9.23
N ASN A 51 10.85 -10.20 -10.28
CA ASN A 51 10.03 -10.21 -11.49
C ASN A 51 8.81 -11.13 -11.35
N ARG A 52 8.68 -11.82 -10.21
CA ARG A 52 7.48 -12.58 -9.84
C ARG A 52 6.62 -11.73 -8.93
N THR A 53 5.34 -11.67 -9.23
CA THR A 53 4.33 -11.29 -8.24
C THR A 53 4.44 -12.21 -7.03
N TYR A 54 4.60 -11.66 -5.82
CA TYR A 54 4.57 -12.44 -4.57
C TYR A 54 3.26 -13.24 -4.45
N PHE A 55 2.16 -12.69 -5.00
CA PHE A 55 0.85 -13.32 -5.05
C PHE A 55 0.30 -13.28 -6.49
N PRO A 56 0.73 -14.18 -7.39
CA PRO A 56 0.35 -14.17 -8.82
C PRO A 56 -1.15 -14.36 -9.07
N HIS A 57 -1.86 -14.87 -8.07
CA HIS A 57 -3.30 -15.06 -8.11
C HIS A 57 -4.07 -13.79 -7.72
N CYS A 58 -3.41 -12.79 -7.15
CA CYS A 58 -4.01 -11.52 -6.70
C CYS A 58 -3.81 -10.40 -7.73
N LEU A 59 -3.91 -10.72 -9.03
CA LEU A 59 -3.90 -9.70 -10.07
C LEU A 59 -5.31 -9.10 -10.24
N PRO A 60 -5.42 -7.79 -10.56
CA PRO A 60 -6.70 -7.12 -10.75
C PRO A 60 -7.55 -7.81 -11.81
N GLN A 61 -8.67 -8.36 -11.33
CA GLN A 61 -9.83 -8.64 -12.17
C GLN A 61 -10.72 -7.40 -12.08
N PRO A 62 -11.01 -6.70 -13.19
CA PRO A 62 -11.99 -5.63 -13.17
C PRO A 62 -13.30 -6.20 -12.63
N VAL A 63 -13.91 -5.51 -11.66
CA VAL A 63 -15.23 -5.87 -11.17
C VAL A 63 -16.15 -5.92 -12.40
N PRO A 64 -16.81 -7.06 -12.70
CA PRO A 64 -17.78 -7.13 -13.78
C PRO A 64 -18.77 -5.97 -13.60
N ALA A 65 -19.16 -5.30 -14.68
CA ALA A 65 -20.01 -4.10 -14.64
C ALA A 65 -21.31 -4.28 -13.80
N GLN A 66 -21.71 -5.53 -13.56
CA GLN A 66 -22.63 -5.95 -12.51
C GLN A 66 -21.94 -7.05 -11.70
N ALA A 67 -21.42 -6.72 -10.52
CA ALA A 67 -21.18 -7.75 -9.51
C ALA A 67 -22.55 -8.32 -9.15
N ASP A 68 -22.75 -9.63 -9.37
CA ASP A 68 -24.02 -10.26 -9.06
C ASP A 68 -24.29 -10.11 -7.55
N PRO A 69 -25.35 -9.39 -7.14
CA PRO A 69 -25.69 -9.21 -5.73
C PRO A 69 -25.91 -10.56 -5.01
N GLU A 70 -26.14 -11.65 -5.76
CA GLU A 70 -26.34 -13.00 -5.24
C GLU A 70 -25.06 -13.83 -5.08
N THR A 71 -23.87 -13.31 -5.44
CA THR A 71 -22.62 -14.06 -5.23
C THR A 71 -22.48 -14.36 -3.74
N PRO A 72 -22.43 -15.64 -3.31
CA PRO A 72 -22.38 -15.97 -1.89
C PRO A 72 -21.16 -15.34 -1.23
N ARG A 73 -21.41 -14.43 -0.28
CA ARG A 73 -20.40 -13.77 0.55
C ARG A 73 -20.35 -14.49 1.88
N ASP A 74 -19.93 -15.74 1.84
CA ASP A 74 -19.81 -16.52 3.05
C ASP A 74 -18.36 -16.95 3.26
N LEU A 75 -18.03 -17.17 4.53
CA LEU A 75 -16.73 -17.71 4.88
C LEU A 75 -16.55 -19.14 4.35
N ALA A 76 -17.62 -19.84 3.96
CA ALA A 76 -17.59 -21.23 3.48
C ALA A 76 -16.99 -21.35 2.08
N THR A 77 -17.35 -20.44 1.18
CA THR A 77 -16.78 -20.33 -0.16
C THR A 77 -15.31 -19.94 -0.14
N TRP A 78 -14.82 -19.36 0.96
CA TRP A 78 -13.44 -18.91 1.12
C TRP A 78 -12.59 -19.83 2.00
N ASP A 79 -13.15 -20.95 2.47
CA ASP A 79 -12.50 -21.85 3.43
C ASP A 79 -12.03 -21.13 4.72
N LEU A 80 -12.88 -20.23 5.22
CA LEU A 80 -12.66 -19.37 6.41
C LEU A 80 -13.75 -19.54 7.48
N THR A 81 -14.63 -20.54 7.37
CA THR A 81 -15.76 -20.76 8.32
C THR A 81 -15.32 -20.92 9.77
N HIS A 82 -14.07 -21.33 9.98
CA HIS A 82 -13.45 -21.51 11.29
C HIS A 82 -13.18 -20.19 12.03
N LEU A 83 -13.27 -19.02 11.37
CA LEU A 83 -13.07 -17.72 12.01
C LEU A 83 -14.23 -17.35 12.95
N GLY A 84 -15.45 -17.84 12.72
CA GLY A 84 -16.56 -17.67 13.67
C GLY A 84 -17.05 -16.22 13.88
N TYR A 85 -16.77 -15.31 12.94
CA TYR A 85 -17.30 -13.94 12.93
C TYR A 85 -18.13 -13.68 11.67
N ASP A 86 -19.40 -13.36 11.88
CA ASP A 86 -20.38 -13.20 10.80
C ASP A 86 -20.19 -11.90 9.99
N ASP A 87 -19.44 -10.92 10.52
CA ASP A 87 -19.24 -9.61 9.90
C ASP A 87 -18.00 -9.52 8.99
N ILE A 88 -17.08 -10.49 9.07
CA ILE A 88 -15.88 -10.53 8.21
C ILE A 88 -16.23 -10.50 6.71
N PRO A 89 -17.18 -11.32 6.20
CA PRO A 89 -17.55 -11.28 4.79
C PRO A 89 -18.03 -9.91 4.32
N GLU A 90 -18.81 -9.21 5.14
CA GLU A 90 -19.35 -7.89 4.81
C GLU A 90 -18.23 -6.84 4.78
N ARG A 91 -17.32 -6.84 5.76
CA ARG A 91 -16.16 -5.93 5.78
C ARG A 91 -15.26 -6.12 4.57
N MET A 92 -14.97 -7.38 4.21
CA MET A 92 -14.17 -7.70 3.02
C MET A 92 -14.88 -7.31 1.73
N TYR A 93 -16.22 -7.43 1.68
CA TYR A 93 -17.01 -6.98 0.55
C TYR A 93 -16.98 -5.45 0.39
N LEU A 94 -17.14 -4.71 1.49
CA LEU A 94 -17.08 -3.24 1.50
C LEU A 94 -15.73 -2.75 0.95
N LEU A 95 -14.62 -3.30 1.44
CA LEU A 95 -13.29 -2.91 0.96
C LEU A 95 -13.11 -3.16 -0.54
N GLN A 96 -13.49 -4.34 -1.00
CA GLN A 96 -13.39 -4.70 -2.43
C GLN A 96 -14.25 -3.82 -3.32
N THR A 97 -15.42 -3.41 -2.83
CA THR A 97 -16.31 -2.48 -3.53
C THR A 97 -15.67 -1.09 -3.62
N SER A 98 -15.14 -0.56 -2.51
CA SER A 98 -14.44 0.73 -2.47
C SER A 98 -13.21 0.73 -3.37
N LEU A 99 -12.45 -0.37 -3.40
CA LEU A 99 -11.29 -0.55 -4.27
C LEU A 99 -11.65 -0.84 -5.72
N LYS A 100 -12.93 -1.16 -6.02
CA LYS A 100 -13.38 -1.69 -7.32
C LYS A 100 -12.52 -2.87 -7.77
N TYR A 101 -12.23 -3.78 -6.84
CA TYR A 101 -11.28 -4.86 -6.99
C TYR A 101 -11.73 -6.11 -6.23
N ASN A 102 -11.64 -7.30 -6.85
CA ASN A 102 -11.94 -8.57 -6.20
C ASN A 102 -10.66 -9.38 -5.95
N PHE A 103 -10.31 -9.60 -4.68
CA PHE A 103 -9.18 -10.45 -4.29
C PHE A 103 -9.50 -11.91 -4.59
N LYS A 104 -8.68 -12.58 -5.39
CA LYS A 104 -8.78 -14.03 -5.56
C LYS A 104 -8.44 -14.78 -4.28
N ASP A 105 -7.39 -14.32 -3.58
CA ASP A 105 -7.01 -14.86 -2.28
C ASP A 105 -7.57 -13.96 -1.16
N LYS A 106 -8.57 -14.47 -0.45
CA LYS A 106 -9.23 -13.78 0.65
C LYS A 106 -8.35 -13.73 1.91
N ARG A 107 -7.38 -14.63 2.07
CA ARG A 107 -6.46 -14.61 3.21
C ARG A 107 -5.52 -13.42 3.16
N LEU A 108 -5.10 -13.01 1.96
CA LEU A 108 -4.30 -11.80 1.77
C LEU A 108 -5.09 -10.52 2.11
N LEU A 109 -6.35 -10.47 1.70
CA LEU A 109 -7.25 -9.37 2.08
C LEU A 109 -7.49 -9.33 3.59
N LEU A 110 -7.70 -10.50 4.20
CA LEU A 110 -7.87 -10.63 5.65
C LEU A 110 -6.63 -10.14 6.40
N GLU A 111 -5.43 -10.53 5.97
CA GLU A 111 -4.16 -10.03 6.53
C GLU A 111 -4.08 -8.49 6.45
N ALA A 112 -4.42 -7.91 5.30
CA ALA A 112 -4.36 -6.45 5.08
C ALA A 112 -5.31 -5.62 5.96
N ILE A 113 -6.42 -6.20 6.44
CA ILE A 113 -7.39 -5.50 7.30
C ILE A 113 -7.23 -5.85 8.79
N THR A 114 -6.29 -6.74 9.13
CA THR A 114 -6.13 -7.26 10.49
C THR A 114 -5.07 -6.48 11.27
N HIS A 115 -5.50 -5.87 12.37
CA HIS A 115 -4.60 -5.20 13.31
C HIS A 115 -3.87 -6.22 14.23
N PRO A 116 -2.61 -5.97 14.61
CA PRO A 116 -1.83 -6.84 15.50
C PRO A 116 -2.53 -7.24 16.81
N SER A 117 -3.42 -6.38 17.33
CA SER A 117 -4.20 -6.66 18.55
C SER A 117 -5.13 -7.88 18.45
N VAL A 118 -5.54 -8.28 17.25
CA VAL A 118 -6.43 -9.43 17.01
C VAL A 118 -5.78 -10.51 16.14
N ALA A 119 -4.60 -10.24 15.60
CA ALA A 119 -3.82 -11.14 14.75
C ALA A 119 -3.61 -12.51 15.38
N GLN A 120 -3.11 -12.54 16.62
CA GLN A 120 -2.86 -13.78 17.33
C GLN A 120 -4.12 -14.63 17.46
N TRP A 121 -5.27 -13.99 17.69
CA TRP A 121 -6.54 -14.70 17.81
C TRP A 121 -6.97 -15.32 16.47
N LEU A 122 -6.86 -14.59 15.36
CA LEU A 122 -7.15 -15.11 14.02
C LEU A 122 -6.22 -16.29 13.65
N ILE A 123 -4.93 -16.24 14.05
CA ILE A 123 -3.96 -17.30 13.72
C ILE A 123 -4.38 -18.61 14.40
N HIS A 124 -4.85 -18.53 15.64
CA HIS A 124 -5.32 -19.71 16.38
C HIS A 124 -6.68 -20.23 15.88
N ALA A 125 -7.51 -19.37 15.30
CA ALA A 125 -8.78 -19.76 14.71
C ALA A 125 -8.56 -20.58 13.42
N ASP A 126 -7.55 -20.23 12.62
CA ASP A 126 -7.18 -20.96 11.41
C ASP A 126 -6.36 -22.24 11.69
N LYS A 127 -7.06 -23.30 12.08
CA LYS A 127 -6.48 -24.64 12.33
C LYS A 127 -6.18 -25.44 11.06
N THR A 128 -6.54 -24.94 9.87
CA THR A 128 -6.41 -25.69 8.61
C THR A 128 -5.02 -25.65 8.02
N THR A 129 -4.18 -24.75 8.53
CA THR A 129 -3.03 -24.30 7.77
C THR A 129 -1.72 -24.91 8.30
N THR A 130 -1.49 -26.18 7.95
CA THR A 130 -0.18 -26.83 8.15
C THR A 130 0.87 -26.44 7.10
N ASN A 131 0.46 -25.78 5.99
CA ASN A 131 1.34 -25.49 4.84
C ASN A 131 1.27 -24.07 4.25
N VAL A 132 0.48 -23.14 4.82
CA VAL A 132 0.47 -21.72 4.41
C VAL A 132 0.82 -20.85 5.62
N VAL A 133 1.91 -20.12 5.57
CA VAL A 133 2.28 -19.26 6.71
C VAL A 133 1.43 -18.00 6.63
N TRP A 134 0.22 -18.03 7.19
CA TRP A 134 -0.54 -16.80 7.44
C TRP A 134 0.22 -15.96 8.46
N LYS A 135 0.49 -14.70 8.15
CA LYS A 135 1.44 -13.87 8.92
C LYS A 135 0.77 -13.08 10.05
N GLY A 136 -0.56 -13.01 10.05
CA GLY A 136 -1.34 -12.58 11.20
C GLY A 136 -1.92 -11.17 11.09
N ASP A 137 -1.18 -10.22 10.54
CA ASP A 137 -1.55 -8.80 10.49
C ASP A 137 -0.97 -8.07 9.29
N TYR A 138 -1.38 -6.80 9.14
CA TYR A 138 -1.00 -5.97 8.02
C TYR A 138 0.45 -5.46 8.06
N GLU A 139 1.24 -5.60 9.14
CA GLU A 139 2.49 -4.83 9.32
C GLU A 139 3.51 -5.08 8.18
N ARG A 140 3.61 -6.32 7.70
CA ARG A 140 4.48 -6.65 6.56
C ARG A 140 3.98 -6.08 5.24
N LEU A 141 2.66 -6.04 5.05
CA LEU A 141 2.03 -5.48 3.86
C LEU A 141 2.10 -3.95 3.88
N GLU A 142 1.94 -3.34 5.05
CA GLU A 142 2.14 -1.91 5.29
C GLU A 142 3.56 -1.50 4.92
N TYR A 143 4.57 -2.22 5.41
CA TYR A 143 5.96 -1.94 5.07
C TYR A 143 6.23 -1.93 3.55
N LEU A 144 5.67 -2.91 2.82
CA LEU A 144 5.79 -2.96 1.37
C LEU A 144 4.98 -1.84 0.68
N GLY A 145 3.77 -1.57 1.18
CA GLY A 145 2.85 -0.59 0.64
C GLY A 145 3.34 0.85 0.81
N ASP A 146 3.95 1.18 1.95
CA ASP A 146 4.52 2.49 2.25
C ASP A 146 5.59 2.88 1.22
N ALA A 147 6.55 1.98 0.97
CA ALA A 147 7.59 2.19 -0.03
C ALA A 147 7.01 2.35 -1.46
N LEU A 148 5.98 1.57 -1.80
CA LEU A 148 5.32 1.66 -3.11
C LEU A 148 4.57 2.98 -3.29
N ILE A 149 3.78 3.40 -2.29
CA ILE A 149 3.01 4.65 -2.33
C ILE A 149 3.97 5.84 -2.43
N GLU A 150 5.04 5.84 -1.62
CA GLU A 150 6.06 6.88 -1.68
C GLU A 150 6.66 6.98 -3.09
N TYR A 151 7.08 5.85 -3.67
CA TYR A 151 7.66 5.81 -5.01
C TYR A 151 6.71 6.37 -6.07
N LEU A 152 5.44 5.92 -6.07
CA LEU A 152 4.44 6.36 -7.05
C LEU A 152 4.16 7.87 -6.95
N VAL A 153 4.01 8.39 -5.73
CA VAL A 153 3.70 9.81 -5.50
C VAL A 153 4.88 10.71 -5.85
N VAL A 154 6.11 10.33 -5.45
CA VAL A 154 7.32 11.09 -5.78
C VAL A 154 7.59 11.07 -7.28
N THR A 155 7.42 9.91 -7.93
CA THR A 155 7.59 9.78 -9.38
C THR A 155 6.56 10.62 -10.14
N TYR A 156 5.30 10.62 -9.70
CA TYR A 156 4.27 11.50 -10.26
C TYR A 156 4.66 12.97 -10.15
N ALA A 157 5.08 13.43 -8.96
CA ALA A 157 5.47 14.82 -8.74
C ALA A 157 6.66 15.23 -9.60
N TYR A 158 7.67 14.35 -9.70
CA TYR A 158 8.87 14.56 -10.51
C TYR A 158 8.53 14.73 -12.00
N ILE A 159 7.63 13.90 -12.54
CA ILE A 159 7.23 13.95 -13.96
C ILE A 159 6.27 15.12 -14.23
N ALA A 160 5.28 15.33 -13.36
CA ALA A 160 4.25 16.35 -13.54
C ALA A 160 4.78 17.78 -13.34
N HIS A 161 5.86 17.93 -12.56
CA HIS A 161 6.44 19.23 -12.20
C HIS A 161 7.96 19.28 -12.43
N PRO A 162 8.42 19.28 -13.70
CA PRO A 162 9.85 19.17 -14.04
C PRO A 162 10.70 20.38 -13.60
N THR A 163 10.07 21.49 -13.20
CA THR A 163 10.77 22.69 -12.72
C THR A 163 10.98 22.71 -11.21
N TRP A 164 10.38 21.77 -10.48
CA TRP A 164 10.49 21.71 -9.02
C TRP A 164 11.89 21.34 -8.59
N GLN A 165 12.39 22.11 -7.62
CA GLN A 165 13.65 21.83 -6.95
C GLN A 165 13.45 20.79 -5.83
N PRO A 166 14.52 20.15 -5.32
CA PRO A 166 14.41 19.10 -4.29
C PRO A 166 13.60 19.50 -3.06
N GLY A 167 13.65 20.78 -2.65
CA GLY A 167 12.83 21.30 -1.55
C GLY A 167 11.33 21.18 -1.81
N ALA A 168 10.87 21.60 -2.99
CA ALA A 168 9.44 21.52 -3.36
C ALA A 168 8.96 20.07 -3.48
N LEU A 169 9.81 19.17 -4.01
CA LEU A 169 9.50 17.73 -4.05
C LEU A 169 9.38 17.13 -2.64
N THR A 170 10.23 17.58 -1.71
CA THR A 170 10.18 17.17 -0.30
C THR A 170 8.91 17.66 0.38
N ASP A 171 8.55 18.92 0.18
CA ASP A 171 7.32 19.51 0.73
C ASP A 171 6.08 18.80 0.19
N TRP A 172 6.06 18.51 -1.12
CA TRP A 172 4.99 17.75 -1.76
C TRP A 172 4.86 16.35 -1.18
N LYS A 173 5.99 15.62 -1.06
CA LYS A 173 6.03 14.29 -0.43
C LYS A 173 5.44 14.35 0.97
N GLY A 174 5.91 15.29 1.81
CA GLY A 174 5.42 15.44 3.18
C GLY A 174 3.94 15.78 3.29
N ALA A 175 3.41 16.54 2.34
CA ALA A 175 1.99 16.90 2.30
C ALA A 175 1.08 15.76 1.82
N THR A 176 1.58 14.88 0.95
CA THR A 176 0.77 13.85 0.27
C THR A 176 0.92 12.46 0.87
N VAL A 177 2.12 12.09 1.31
CA VAL A 177 2.47 10.79 1.91
C VAL A 177 2.76 11.00 3.39
N SER A 178 1.72 11.36 4.14
CA SER A 178 1.76 11.48 5.59
C SER A 178 0.61 10.71 6.23
N ASN A 179 0.77 10.33 7.49
CA ASN A 179 -0.27 9.63 8.25
C ASN A 179 -1.59 10.41 8.27
N ASP A 180 -1.53 11.74 8.31
CA ASP A 180 -2.72 12.59 8.27
C ASP A 180 -3.41 12.56 6.89
N ALA A 181 -2.66 12.73 5.80
CA ALA A 181 -3.21 12.71 4.45
C ALA A 181 -3.75 11.32 4.07
N LEU A 182 -2.95 10.27 4.29
CA LEU A 182 -3.32 8.89 4.01
C LEU A 182 -4.47 8.42 4.91
N GLY A 183 -4.47 8.78 6.20
CA GLY A 183 -5.55 8.46 7.13
C GLY A 183 -6.88 9.10 6.71
N LYS A 184 -6.88 10.38 6.31
CA LYS A 184 -8.09 11.04 5.79
C LYS A 184 -8.58 10.39 4.49
N ALA A 185 -7.69 10.09 3.56
CA ALA A 185 -8.04 9.40 2.32
C ALA A 185 -8.63 8.00 2.60
N ALA A 186 -8.05 7.25 3.54
CA ALA A 186 -8.53 5.95 3.98
C ALA A 186 -9.98 6.00 4.51
N LEU A 187 -10.31 7.01 5.30
CA LEU A 187 -11.64 7.15 5.90
C LEU A 187 -12.69 7.65 4.90
N ILE A 188 -12.31 8.57 4.01
CA ILE A 188 -13.23 9.18 3.05
C ILE A 188 -13.48 8.25 1.85
N CYS A 189 -12.40 7.73 1.27
CA CYS A 189 -12.47 6.99 0.00
C CYS A 189 -12.69 5.49 0.18
N PHE A 190 -12.24 4.92 1.30
CA PHE A 190 -12.20 3.47 1.47
C PHE A 190 -12.98 2.95 2.68
N HIS A 191 -13.43 3.82 3.59
CA HIS A 191 -14.18 3.45 4.81
C HIS A 191 -13.44 2.47 5.72
N ILE A 192 -12.13 2.65 5.86
CA ILE A 192 -11.27 1.74 6.64
C ILE A 192 -11.71 1.62 8.11
N ASP A 193 -12.37 2.64 8.68
CA ASP A 193 -12.96 2.61 10.01
C ASP A 193 -14.00 1.48 10.20
N GLN A 194 -14.72 1.14 9.13
CA GLN A 194 -15.74 0.09 9.14
C GLN A 194 -15.17 -1.28 8.76
N ILE A 195 -13.99 -1.31 8.14
CA ILE A 195 -13.40 -2.52 7.55
C ILE A 195 -12.35 -3.15 8.48
N MET A 196 -11.56 -2.31 9.15
CA MET A 196 -10.42 -2.76 9.96
C MET A 196 -10.85 -3.66 11.11
N LEU A 197 -10.20 -4.82 11.22
CA LEU A 197 -10.38 -5.77 12.30
C LEU A 197 -9.45 -5.41 13.46
N THR A 198 -10.03 -5.03 14.59
CA THR A 198 -9.31 -4.66 15.81
C THR A 198 -10.20 -4.92 17.02
N GLY A 199 -9.61 -5.09 18.22
CA GLY A 199 -10.36 -5.41 19.43
C GLY A 199 -11.33 -4.30 19.86
N SER A 200 -10.88 -3.04 19.82
CA SER A 200 -11.76 -1.89 19.98
C SER A 200 -11.19 -0.71 19.21
N MET A 201 -11.93 -0.23 18.20
CA MET A 201 -11.62 1.01 17.51
C MET A 201 -12.40 2.15 18.15
N ARG A 202 -11.73 3.26 18.46
CA ARG A 202 -12.38 4.53 18.72
C ARG A 202 -11.68 5.60 17.90
N LEU A 203 -12.43 6.27 17.04
CA LEU A 203 -11.92 7.44 16.34
C LEU A 203 -11.80 8.60 17.33
N ASP A 204 -10.77 9.41 17.16
CA ASP A 204 -10.62 10.68 17.89
C ASP A 204 -11.84 11.57 17.58
N PRO A 205 -12.57 12.09 18.59
CA PRO A 205 -13.70 12.99 18.38
C PRO A 205 -13.36 14.17 17.46
N LEU A 206 -12.16 14.75 17.57
CA LEU A 206 -11.73 15.86 16.71
C LEU A 206 -11.56 15.44 15.25
N LEU A 207 -11.18 14.18 15.02
CA LEU A 207 -11.09 13.61 13.68
C LEU A 207 -12.48 13.36 13.11
N VAL A 208 -13.42 12.87 13.92
CA VAL A 208 -14.83 12.67 13.51
C VAL A 208 -15.45 13.98 13.05
N ASP A 209 -15.26 15.06 13.80
CA ASP A 209 -15.77 16.39 13.44
C ASP A 209 -15.18 16.88 12.12
N LYS A 210 -13.85 16.79 11.97
CA LYS A 210 -13.16 17.15 10.71
C LYS A 210 -13.62 16.33 9.51
N LEU A 211 -13.89 15.04 9.70
CA LEU A 211 -14.39 14.17 8.64
C LEU A 211 -15.82 14.53 8.23
N ALA A 212 -16.66 14.93 9.18
CA ALA A 212 -18.01 15.39 8.88
C ALA A 212 -17.98 16.63 7.97
N ASP A 213 -17.08 17.57 8.25
CA ASP A 213 -16.90 18.77 7.42
C ASP A 213 -16.29 18.45 6.05
N LEU A 214 -15.29 17.58 5.97
CA LEU A 214 -14.70 17.16 4.70
C LEU A 214 -15.71 16.42 3.81
N LYS A 215 -16.57 15.57 4.38
CA LYS A 215 -17.63 14.88 3.64
C LYS A 215 -18.67 15.86 3.08
N ARG A 216 -19.01 16.92 3.80
CA ARG A 216 -19.89 18.00 3.32
C ARG A 216 -19.26 18.73 2.12
N LEU A 217 -18.00 19.14 2.25
CA LEU A 217 -17.26 19.82 1.19
C LEU A 217 -17.13 18.96 -0.09
N HIS A 218 -16.90 17.65 0.06
CA HIS A 218 -16.82 16.75 -1.10
C HIS A 218 -18.17 16.52 -1.79
N ALA A 219 -19.27 16.49 -1.01
CA ALA A 219 -20.62 16.40 -1.55
C ALA A 219 -21.04 17.67 -2.31
N GLU A 220 -20.57 18.85 -1.88
CA GLU A 220 -20.83 20.15 -2.52
C GLU A 220 -19.94 20.40 -3.75
N GLY A 221 -18.76 19.78 -3.85
CA GLY A 221 -17.84 19.91 -4.98
C GLY A 221 -18.06 18.92 -6.14
N SER A 222 -19.00 17.98 -5.99
CA SER A 222 -19.32 16.95 -6.99
C SER A 222 -20.60 17.26 -7.79
N SER A 223 -21.14 18.47 -7.67
CA SER A 223 -22.33 18.98 -8.36
C SER A 223 -22.00 20.00 -9.44
#